data_AF-A0A1U7GNS5-F1
#
_entry.id   AF-A0A1U7GNS5-F1
#
_cell.length_a   1.000
_cell.length_b   1.000
_cell.length_c   1.000
_cell.angle_alpha   90.00
_cell.angle_beta   90.00
_cell.angle_gamma   90.00
#
_symmetry.space_group_name_H-M   'P 1'
#
loop_
_entity.id
_entity.type
_entity.pdbx_description
1 polymer ?
#
loop_
_entity_poly.entity_id
_entity_poly.type
_entity_poly.pdbx_seq_one_letter_code
_entity_poly.pdbx_strand_id
1 'polypeptide(L)'
;MEGERDRYDQSGGKPVDEAEALRLILALAEALREEFGVGVDAHPGGEGGEAGVVNRAFMAAVREILRRVVSQAEGDAKTTSLLRQAARLRLEVLGVGADEATRLLDSGPTFGDRWLAYLALSPPSVVSDIRDGDREFRSGRGNG
;
A
#
# COMPACT_ATOMS: atom_id res chain seq x y z
N MET A 1 24.48 12.09 -46.98
CA MET A 1 24.62 12.66 -45.63
C MET A 1 23.76 11.80 -44.71
N GLU A 2 24.43 10.92 -43.97
CA GLU A 2 23.91 10.23 -42.79
C GLU A 2 23.61 11.23 -41.67
N GLY A 3 22.83 10.79 -40.66
CA GLY A 3 22.65 11.50 -39.40
C GLY A 3 21.18 11.50 -38.96
N GLU A 4 20.61 10.35 -38.64
CA GLU A 4 20.60 9.86 -37.25
C GLU A 4 19.79 10.78 -36.32
N ARG A 5 18.48 10.53 -36.25
CA ARG A 5 17.68 10.68 -35.03
C ARG A 5 16.73 9.51 -34.88
N ASP A 6 17.26 8.31 -35.10
CA ASP A 6 16.84 7.13 -34.35
C ASP A 6 17.65 7.15 -33.04
N ARG A 7 17.01 7.54 -31.94
CA ARG A 7 17.32 7.08 -30.56
C ARG A 7 16.48 7.84 -29.54
N TYR A 8 15.40 7.19 -29.12
CA TYR A 8 14.78 7.08 -27.78
C TYR A 8 13.46 6.35 -28.05
N ASP A 9 13.49 5.10 -28.49
CA ASP A 9 13.84 3.93 -27.69
C ASP A 9 12.99 3.79 -26.42
N GLN A 10 11.97 2.94 -26.57
CA GLN A 10 11.61 1.88 -25.63
C GLN A 10 11.18 2.27 -24.22
N SER A 11 9.87 2.55 -24.08
CA SER A 11 9.07 1.81 -23.10
C SER A 11 7.69 1.56 -23.70
N GLY A 12 7.65 0.69 -24.71
CA GLY A 12 6.42 0.13 -25.29
C GLY A 12 5.71 -0.84 -24.35
N GLY A 13 5.53 -0.45 -23.09
CA GLY A 13 4.57 -1.10 -22.20
C GLY A 13 3.18 -0.74 -22.69
N LYS A 14 2.29 -1.73 -22.85
CA LYS A 14 0.86 -1.45 -23.02
C LYS A 14 0.42 -0.46 -21.94
N PRO A 15 -0.50 0.48 -22.23
CA PRO A 15 -1.12 1.26 -21.18
C PRO A 15 -1.72 0.28 -20.17
N VAL A 16 -1.16 0.28 -18.98
CA VAL A 16 -1.67 -0.46 -17.84
C VAL A 16 -2.97 0.25 -17.48
N ASP A 17 -4.12 -0.41 -17.52
CA ASP A 17 -5.35 0.18 -17.02
C ASP A 17 -5.39 0.11 -15.48
N GLU A 18 -6.38 0.75 -14.86
CA GLU A 18 -6.46 0.82 -13.40
C GLU A 18 -6.56 -0.56 -12.73
N ALA A 19 -7.23 -1.52 -13.38
CA ALA A 19 -7.37 -2.88 -12.86
C ALA A 19 -6.03 -3.61 -12.88
N GLU A 20 -5.27 -3.46 -13.97
CA GLU A 20 -3.92 -4.00 -14.06
C GLU A 20 -2.95 -3.31 -13.08
N ALA A 21 -3.08 -2.00 -12.88
CA ALA A 21 -2.29 -1.27 -11.88
C ALA A 21 -2.56 -1.80 -10.47
N LEU A 22 -3.83 -1.97 -10.10
CA LEU A 22 -4.21 -2.54 -8.80
C LEU A 22 -3.68 -3.97 -8.65
N ARG A 23 -3.78 -4.80 -9.70
CA ARG A 23 -3.24 -6.17 -9.71
C ARG A 23 -1.73 -6.18 -9.47
N LEU A 24 -0.99 -5.29 -10.12
CA LEU A 24 0.46 -5.16 -9.95
C LEU A 24 0.83 -4.68 -8.54
N ILE A 25 0.08 -3.73 -7.98
CA ILE A 25 0.28 -3.25 -6.59
C ILE A 25 0.10 -4.40 -5.59
N LEU A 26 -0.96 -5.20 -5.74
CA LEU A 26 -1.23 -6.36 -4.89
C LEU A 26 -0.15 -7.44 -5.03
N ALA A 27 0.25 -7.78 -6.26
CA ALA A 27 1.29 -8.76 -6.54
C ALA A 27 2.66 -8.31 -5.99
N LEU A 28 2.98 -7.03 -6.09
CA LEU A 28 4.20 -6.47 -5.50
C LEU A 28 4.17 -6.55 -3.97
N ALA A 29 3.03 -6.20 -3.36
CA ALA A 29 2.88 -6.29 -1.91
C ALA A 29 3.06 -7.74 -1.43
N GLU A 30 2.57 -8.71 -2.21
CA GLU A 30 2.77 -10.14 -1.94
C GLU A 30 4.23 -10.56 -2.06
N ALA A 31 4.89 -10.25 -3.16
CA ALA A 31 6.31 -10.57 -3.36
C ALA A 31 7.20 -9.96 -2.25
N LEU A 32 6.94 -8.73 -1.83
CA LEU A 32 7.68 -8.10 -0.72
C LEU A 32 7.41 -8.80 0.62
N ARG A 33 6.19 -9.30 0.86
CA ARG A 33 5.92 -10.10 2.07
C ARG A 33 6.58 -11.46 2.02
N GLU A 34 6.64 -12.11 0.86
CA GLU A 34 7.34 -13.39 0.72
C GLU A 34 8.84 -13.23 0.96
N GLU A 35 9.43 -12.15 0.45
CA GLU A 35 10.86 -11.86 0.61
C GLU A 35 11.22 -11.41 2.03
N PHE A 36 10.44 -10.49 2.61
CA PHE A 36 10.80 -9.81 3.86
C PHE A 36 10.00 -10.28 5.09
N GLY A 37 8.88 -10.97 4.91
CA GLY A 37 8.10 -11.61 5.97
C GLY A 37 7.81 -10.73 7.19
N VAL A 38 8.23 -11.21 8.36
CA VAL A 38 8.07 -10.59 9.70
C VAL A 38 8.91 -9.30 9.87
N GLY A 39 9.83 -9.02 8.94
CA GLY A 39 10.63 -7.79 8.93
C GLY A 39 9.84 -6.53 8.57
N VAL A 40 8.55 -6.67 8.21
CA VAL A 40 7.64 -5.57 7.86
C VAL A 40 6.82 -5.07 9.07
N ASP A 41 7.19 -5.47 10.29
CA ASP A 41 6.47 -5.17 11.55
C ASP A 41 6.54 -3.70 12.02
N ALA A 42 7.27 -2.80 11.37
CA ALA A 42 7.30 -1.39 11.82
C ALA A 42 6.08 -0.62 11.30
N HIS A 43 5.24 -0.23 12.27
CA HIS A 43 4.26 0.84 12.14
C HIS A 43 4.88 2.08 11.46
N PRO A 44 4.13 2.84 10.63
CA PRO A 44 4.60 4.12 10.12
C PRO A 44 5.05 5.04 11.26
N GLY A 45 6.36 5.30 11.36
CA GLY A 45 6.95 6.11 12.44
C GLY A 45 7.55 5.34 13.63
N GLY A 46 7.58 4.01 13.61
CA GLY A 46 8.29 3.19 14.60
C GLY A 46 9.81 3.15 14.41
N GLU A 47 10.54 2.64 15.40
CA GLU A 47 12.02 2.58 15.42
C GLU A 47 12.63 1.55 14.44
N GLY A 48 11.81 0.67 13.85
CA GLY A 48 12.28 -0.38 12.94
C GLY A 48 12.74 0.14 11.58
N GLY A 49 14.06 0.10 11.34
CA GLY A 49 14.67 0.57 10.10
C GLY A 49 14.25 -0.22 8.85
N GLU A 50 14.13 -1.55 8.94
CA GLU A 50 13.89 -2.44 7.79
C GLU A 50 12.47 -2.32 7.23
N ALA A 51 11.42 -2.46 8.05
CA ALA A 51 10.04 -2.24 7.65
C ALA A 51 9.79 -0.83 7.07
N GLY A 52 10.45 0.19 7.64
CA GLY A 52 10.43 1.55 7.10
C GLY A 52 11.05 1.63 5.71
N VAL A 53 12.12 0.88 5.43
CA VAL A 53 12.73 0.77 4.10
C VAL A 53 11.80 0.04 3.14
N VAL A 54 11.19 -1.09 3.55
CA VAL A 54 10.27 -1.87 2.70
C VAL A 54 9.03 -1.04 2.33
N ASN A 55 8.43 -0.31 3.28
CA ASN A 55 7.29 0.58 2.99
C ASN A 55 7.70 1.68 1.99
N ARG A 56 8.88 2.31 2.16
CA ARG A 56 9.38 3.31 1.20
C ARG A 56 9.65 2.71 -0.18
N ALA A 57 10.21 1.50 -0.25
CA ALA A 57 10.48 0.80 -1.50
C ALA A 57 9.17 0.45 -2.23
N PHE A 58 8.19 -0.09 -1.51
CA PHE A 58 6.86 -0.34 -2.02
C PHE A 58 6.21 0.94 -2.55
N MET A 59 6.20 2.01 -1.76
CA MET A 59 5.64 3.31 -2.17
C MET A 59 6.33 3.87 -3.41
N ALA A 60 7.66 3.72 -3.53
CA ALA A 60 8.40 4.15 -4.71
C ALA A 60 7.97 3.35 -5.96
N ALA A 61 7.81 2.05 -5.83
CA ALA A 61 7.36 1.17 -6.92
C ALA A 61 5.89 1.42 -7.30
N VAL A 62 4.99 1.63 -6.33
CA VAL A 62 3.59 2.01 -6.58
C VAL A 62 3.53 3.31 -7.37
N ARG A 63 4.29 4.33 -6.97
CA ARG A 63 4.36 5.61 -7.71
C ARG A 63 4.83 5.42 -9.15
N GLU A 64 5.81 4.55 -9.38
CA GLU A 64 6.30 4.26 -10.73
C GLU A 64 5.27 3.50 -11.58
N ILE A 65 4.56 2.53 -11.01
CA ILE A 65 3.45 1.85 -11.69
C ILE A 65 2.38 2.88 -12.07
N LEU A 66 1.95 3.70 -11.12
CA LEU A 66 0.86 4.65 -11.33
C LEU A 66 1.24 5.80 -12.26
N ARG A 67 2.50 6.20 -12.34
CA ARG A 67 2.99 7.20 -13.31
C ARG A 67 2.67 6.82 -14.76
N ARG A 68 2.47 5.53 -15.05
CA ARG A 68 2.16 4.99 -16.39
C ARG A 68 0.66 4.87 -16.68
N VAL A 69 -0.19 5.10 -15.68
CA VAL A 69 -1.63 4.78 -15.70
C VAL A 69 -2.48 5.99 -15.35
N VAL A 70 -2.02 6.75 -14.37
CA VAL A 70 -2.69 7.93 -13.83
C VAL A 70 -2.15 9.14 -14.55
N SER A 71 -3.04 9.94 -15.14
CA SER A 71 -2.64 11.22 -15.72
C SER A 71 -2.09 12.15 -14.63
N GLN A 72 -1.16 13.05 -14.97
CA GLN A 72 -0.62 14.02 -14.00
C GLN A 72 -1.73 14.89 -13.37
N ALA A 73 -2.89 15.04 -14.02
CA ALA A 73 -4.05 15.76 -13.51
C ALA A 73 -4.84 14.99 -12.44
N GLU A 74 -4.84 13.65 -12.48
CA GLU A 74 -5.48 12.79 -11.49
C GLU A 74 -4.62 12.58 -10.24
N GLY A 75 -3.29 12.67 -10.39
CA GLY A 75 -2.33 12.94 -9.32
C GLY A 75 -2.40 12.06 -8.06
N ASP A 76 -2.10 12.67 -6.91
CA ASP A 76 -2.00 12.01 -5.60
C ASP A 76 -3.33 11.40 -5.14
N ALA A 77 -4.47 12.01 -5.46
CA ALA A 77 -5.78 11.52 -5.07
C ALA A 77 -6.09 10.12 -5.63
N LYS A 78 -5.68 9.86 -6.88
CA LYS A 78 -5.85 8.55 -7.50
C LYS A 78 -4.91 7.52 -6.89
N THR A 79 -3.70 7.92 -6.52
CA THR A 79 -2.74 7.08 -5.79
C THR A 79 -3.30 6.64 -4.45
N THR A 80 -3.83 7.58 -3.65
CA THR A 80 -4.48 7.27 -2.38
C THR A 80 -5.67 6.33 -2.57
N SER A 81 -6.49 6.54 -3.61
CA SER A 81 -7.65 5.69 -3.91
C SER A 81 -7.25 4.24 -4.21
N LEU A 82 -6.24 4.02 -5.05
CA LEU A 82 -5.77 2.68 -5.41
C LEU A 82 -5.05 1.99 -4.25
N LEU A 83 -4.26 2.72 -3.46
CA LEU A 83 -3.66 2.19 -2.23
C LEU A 83 -4.72 1.79 -1.21
N ARG A 84 -5.77 2.61 -1.05
CA ARG A 84 -6.90 2.29 -0.17
C ARG A 84 -7.63 1.04 -0.64
N GLN A 85 -7.81 0.87 -1.95
CA GLN A 85 -8.42 -0.33 -2.52
C GLN A 85 -7.54 -1.57 -2.32
N ALA A 86 -6.23 -1.47 -2.55
CA ALA A 86 -5.30 -2.57 -2.31
C ALA A 86 -5.29 -3.00 -0.83
N ALA A 87 -5.22 -2.05 0.10
CA ALA A 87 -5.29 -2.31 1.52
C ALA A 87 -6.64 -2.95 1.92
N ARG A 88 -7.76 -2.47 1.37
CA ARG A 88 -9.07 -3.06 1.61
C ARG A 88 -9.15 -4.52 1.16
N LEU A 89 -8.75 -4.81 -0.08
CA LEU A 89 -8.75 -6.18 -0.62
C LEU A 89 -7.87 -7.09 0.22
N ARG A 90 -6.73 -6.58 0.71
CA ARG A 90 -5.87 -7.33 1.64
C ARG A 90 -6.59 -7.68 2.94
N LEU A 91 -7.27 -6.73 3.56
CA LEU A 91 -8.02 -6.95 4.80
C LEU A 91 -9.16 -7.96 4.59
N GLU A 92 -9.84 -7.89 3.44
CA GLU A 92 -10.89 -8.85 3.06
C GLU A 92 -10.32 -10.28 2.93
N VAL A 93 -9.16 -10.45 2.29
CA VAL A 93 -8.45 -11.75 2.20
C VAL A 93 -8.07 -12.29 3.58
N LEU A 94 -7.80 -11.41 4.55
CA LEU A 94 -7.52 -11.79 5.94
C LEU A 94 -8.79 -12.08 6.77
N GLY A 95 -9.98 -12.04 6.14
CA GLY A 95 -11.24 -12.28 6.82
C GLY A 95 -11.72 -11.12 7.71
N VAL A 96 -11.17 -9.92 7.52
CA VAL A 96 -11.63 -8.72 8.23
C VAL A 96 -12.95 -8.26 7.63
N GLY A 97 -13.97 -8.08 8.47
CA GLY A 97 -15.29 -7.62 8.03
C GLY A 97 -15.26 -6.19 7.47
N ALA A 98 -16.16 -5.87 6.55
CA ALA A 98 -16.16 -4.58 5.81
C ALA A 98 -16.14 -3.33 6.71
N ASP A 99 -16.93 -3.34 7.79
CA ASP A 99 -16.98 -2.23 8.76
C ASP A 99 -15.66 -2.09 9.52
N GLU A 100 -15.03 -3.21 9.86
CA GLU A 100 -13.74 -3.24 10.55
C GLU A 100 -12.60 -2.84 9.63
N ALA A 101 -12.63 -3.29 8.37
CA ALA A 101 -11.67 -2.88 7.36
C ALA A 101 -11.74 -1.36 7.13
N THR A 102 -12.94 -0.78 7.07
CA THR A 102 -13.13 0.67 6.95
C THR A 102 -12.52 1.41 8.14
N ARG A 103 -12.76 0.94 9.37
CA ARG A 103 -12.15 1.52 10.58
C ARG A 103 -10.63 1.47 10.55
N LEU A 104 -10.05 0.33 10.17
CA LEU A 104 -8.60 0.18 10.06
C LEU A 104 -8.02 1.11 8.99
N LEU A 105 -8.67 1.26 7.83
CA LEU A 105 -8.21 2.19 6.79
C LEU A 105 -8.21 3.65 7.25
N ASP A 106 -9.12 4.02 8.16
CA ASP A 106 -9.29 5.38 8.66
C ASP A 106 -8.56 5.67 9.98
N SER A 107 -7.92 4.68 10.61
CA SER A 107 -7.26 4.83 11.92
C SER A 107 -5.87 5.45 11.88
N GLY A 108 -5.22 5.50 10.70
CA GLY A 108 -3.91 6.14 10.50
C GLY A 108 -3.93 7.42 9.65
N PRO A 109 -4.87 8.37 9.85
CA PRO A 109 -5.05 9.51 8.95
C PRO A 109 -3.82 10.45 8.95
N THR A 110 -3.09 10.53 10.06
CA THR A 110 -1.85 11.30 10.21
C THR A 110 -0.70 10.78 9.33
N PHE A 111 -0.77 9.53 8.87
CA PHE A 111 0.29 8.91 8.06
C PHE A 111 -0.05 8.86 6.56
N GLY A 112 -1.28 9.17 6.19
CA GLY A 112 -1.74 9.22 4.79
C GLY A 112 -1.48 7.90 4.05
N ASP A 113 -0.98 7.98 2.82
CA ASP A 113 -0.68 6.80 1.99
C ASP A 113 0.27 5.80 2.63
N ARG A 114 1.16 6.23 3.55
CA ARG A 114 2.07 5.33 4.26
C ARG A 114 1.33 4.35 5.16
N TRP A 115 0.18 4.75 5.70
CA TRP A 115 -0.70 3.87 6.46
C TRP A 115 -1.35 2.82 5.55
N LEU A 116 -1.83 3.24 4.39
CA LEU A 116 -2.47 2.35 3.42
C LEU A 116 -1.47 1.33 2.87
N ALA A 117 -0.25 1.78 2.54
CA ALA A 117 0.85 0.91 2.15
C ALA A 117 1.23 -0.08 3.27
N TYR A 118 1.30 0.40 4.51
CA TYR A 118 1.56 -0.46 5.65
C TYR A 118 0.51 -1.57 5.79
N LEU A 119 -0.79 -1.23 5.79
CA LEU A 119 -1.87 -2.22 5.86
C LEU A 119 -1.85 -3.21 4.69
N ALA A 120 -1.50 -2.77 3.49
CA ALA A 120 -1.34 -3.65 2.34
C ALA A 120 -0.16 -4.63 2.52
N LEU A 121 0.91 -4.23 3.22
CA LEU A 121 2.12 -5.02 3.43
C LEU A 121 2.12 -5.81 4.74
N SER A 122 1.28 -5.48 5.71
CA SER A 122 1.32 -6.07 7.05
C SER A 122 1.09 -7.60 7.02
N PRO A 123 1.89 -8.36 7.79
CA PRO A 123 1.60 -9.77 8.06
C PRO A 123 0.24 -9.97 8.74
N PRO A 124 -0.38 -11.15 8.61
CA PRO A 124 -1.65 -11.45 9.28
C PRO A 124 -1.63 -11.22 10.80
N SER A 125 -0.51 -11.52 11.46
CA SER A 125 -0.29 -11.30 12.89
C SER A 125 -0.42 -9.81 13.23
N VAL A 126 0.31 -8.96 12.52
CA VAL A 126 0.28 -7.50 12.72
C VAL A 126 -1.11 -6.92 12.52
N VAL A 127 -1.83 -7.36 11.50
CA VAL A 127 -3.21 -6.89 11.28
C VAL A 127 -4.12 -7.30 12.44
N SER A 128 -3.90 -8.49 12.99
CA SER A 128 -4.63 -8.97 14.18
C SER A 128 -4.29 -8.14 15.41
N ASP A 129 -3.01 -7.83 15.63
CA ASP A 129 -2.56 -7.01 16.75
C ASP A 129 -3.12 -5.58 16.69
N ILE A 130 -3.13 -4.95 15.51
CA ILE A 130 -3.72 -3.62 15.31
C ILE A 130 -5.23 -3.66 15.61
N ARG A 131 -5.92 -4.68 15.12
CA ARG A 131 -7.36 -4.86 15.33
C ARG A 131 -7.70 -5.04 16.81
N ASP A 132 -6.95 -5.90 17.48
CA ASP A 132 -7.21 -6.26 18.87
C ASP A 132 -6.82 -5.10 19.80
N GLY A 133 -5.74 -4.38 19.51
CA GLY A 133 -5.39 -3.13 20.18
C GLY A 133 -6.46 -2.04 20.05
N ASP A 134 -6.99 -1.80 18.84
CA ASP A 134 -8.09 -0.83 18.63
C ASP A 134 -9.37 -1.23 19.38
N ARG A 135 -9.64 -2.54 19.55
CA ARG A 135 -10.74 -3.02 20.38
C ARG A 135 -10.49 -2.71 21.87
N GLU A 136 -9.30 -2.96 22.39
CA GLU A 136 -8.95 -2.70 23.79
C GLU A 136 -9.02 -1.20 24.15
N PHE A 137 -8.47 -0.32 23.29
CA PHE A 137 -8.56 1.13 23.48
C PHE A 137 -10.02 1.61 23.56
N ARG A 138 -10.93 0.98 22.81
CA ARG A 138 -12.35 1.33 22.82
C ARG A 138 -13.09 0.77 24.04
N SER A 139 -12.79 -0.47 24.45
CA SER A 139 -13.33 -1.05 25.68
C SER A 139 -12.89 -0.29 26.94
N GLY A 140 -11.67 0.26 26.96
CA GLY A 140 -11.13 1.04 28.08
C GLY A 140 -11.75 2.44 28.26
N ARG A 141 -12.41 3.02 27.25
CA ARG A 141 -13.12 4.31 27.36
C ARG A 141 -14.58 4.19 27.85
N GLY A 142 -15.07 2.98 28.07
CA GLY A 142 -16.46 2.73 28.49
C GLY A 142 -16.73 2.80 29.99
N ASN A 143 -15.70 2.95 30.84
CA ASN A 143 -15.83 3.09 32.29
C ASN A 143 -15.03 4.31 32.76
N GLY A 144 -15.67 5.47 32.81
CA GLY A 144 -15.14 6.72 33.38
C GLY A 144 -16.25 7.72 33.60
#